data_AF-A0AAN8NLA7-F1
#
_entry.id   AF-A0AAN8NLA7-F1
#
_cell.length_a   1.000
_cell.length_b   1.000
_cell.length_c   1.000
_cell.angle_alpha   90.00
_cell.angle_beta   90.00
_cell.angle_gamma   90.00
#
_symmetry.space_group_name_H-M   'P 1'
#
loop_
_entity.id
_entity.type
_entity.pdbx_description
1 polymer ?
#
loop_
_entity_poly.entity_id
_entity_poly.type
_entity_poly.pdbx_seq_one_letter_code
_entity_poly.pdbx_strand_id
1 'polypeptide(L)'
;MNFCLALRGFYVMLKFRDFAKSPPLGGAGVDAHLKHEGEGAVIQIQFLTNEGALITATSDDVVHLWNFRQKKPEVVHSLKFQRER
;
A
#
# COMPACT_ATOMS: atom_id res chain seq x y z
N MET A 1 8.21 11.86 6.12
CA MET A 1 7.06 11.45 5.31
C MET A 1 6.11 10.68 6.23
N ASN A 2 4.96 11.23 6.58
CA ASN A 2 3.99 10.53 7.44
C ASN A 2 2.97 9.83 6.54
N PHE A 3 2.90 8.50 6.61
CA PHE A 3 1.94 7.70 5.87
C PHE A 3 0.72 7.46 6.76
N CYS A 4 -0.49 7.72 6.25
CA CYS A 4 -1.72 7.32 6.92
C CYS A 4 -2.39 6.25 6.07
N LEU A 5 -2.64 5.10 6.70
CA LEU A 5 -3.18 3.92 6.05
C LEU A 5 -4.64 3.76 6.43
N ALA A 6 -5.52 3.70 5.44
CA ALA A 6 -6.90 3.28 5.64
C ALA A 6 -7.09 1.89 5.03
N LEU A 7 -7.33 0.90 5.88
CA LEU A 7 -7.67 -0.47 5.47
C LEU A 7 -9.20 -0.57 5.36
N ARG A 8 -9.71 -0.84 4.15
CA ARG A 8 -11.10 -1.27 3.95
C ARG A 8 -11.10 -2.62 3.24
N GLY A 9 -10.98 -3.69 4.01
CA GLY A 9 -10.97 -5.07 3.50
C GLY A 9 -9.85 -5.33 2.50
N PHE A 10 -10.18 -5.26 1.21
CA PHE A 10 -9.29 -5.49 0.05
C PHE A 10 -8.55 -4.24 -0.46
N TYR A 11 -8.95 -3.06 0.03
CA TYR A 11 -8.42 -1.77 -0.43
C TYR A 11 -7.41 -1.21 0.56
N VAL A 12 -6.25 -0.84 0.02
CA VAL A 12 -5.21 -0.12 0.73
C VAL A 12 -5.18 1.30 0.19
N MET A 13 -5.66 2.26 0.99
CA MET A 13 -5.54 3.67 0.65
C MET A 13 -4.23 4.21 1.25
N LEU A 14 -3.33 4.65 0.37
CA LEU A 14 -2.10 5.32 0.76
C LEU A 14 -2.30 6.82 0.71
N LYS A 15 -2.30 7.43 1.90
CA LYS A 15 -2.31 8.87 2.04
C LYS A 15 -0.88 9.35 2.26
N PHE A 16 -0.30 9.94 1.22
CA PHE A 16 1.00 10.57 1.30
C PHE A 16 0.80 11.98 1.87
N ARG A 17 1.37 12.25 3.04
CA ARG A 17 1.34 13.61 3.62
C ARG A 17 2.64 14.29 3.22
N ASP A 18 2.62 14.98 2.08
CA ASP A 18 3.69 15.93 1.71
C ASP A 18 3.65 17.11 2.68
N PHE A 19 4.59 17.13 3.64
CA PHE A 19 4.67 18.19 4.64
C PHE A 19 4.99 19.57 4.03
N ALA A 20 5.45 19.60 2.78
CA ALA A 20 5.82 20.82 2.06
C ALA A 20 4.66 21.47 1.26
N LYS A 21 3.47 20.85 1.19
CA LYS A 21 2.35 21.33 0.34
C LYS A 21 0.98 21.42 1.02
N SER A 22 0.89 21.33 2.35
CA SER A 22 -0.42 21.48 3.02
C SER A 22 -0.81 22.97 3.14
N PRO A 23 -1.98 23.40 2.65
CA PRO A 23 -2.59 24.66 3.08
C PRO A 23 -2.93 24.57 4.58
N PRO A 24 -3.05 25.70 5.32
CA PRO A 24 -3.23 25.71 6.77
C PRO A 24 -4.51 25.03 7.31
N LEU A 25 -5.41 24.51 6.45
CA LEU A 25 -6.70 23.96 6.86
C LEU A 25 -7.04 22.68 6.06
N GLY A 26 -6.82 21.51 6.69
CA GLY A 26 -7.76 20.38 6.63
C GLY A 26 -7.89 19.50 5.38
N GLY A 27 -7.14 19.71 4.30
CA GLY A 27 -7.26 18.89 3.07
C GLY A 27 -6.64 17.50 3.21
N ALA A 28 -7.46 16.47 3.38
CA ALA A 28 -7.07 15.08 3.46
C ALA A 28 -6.71 14.47 2.08
N GLY A 29 -5.62 14.94 1.45
CA GLY A 29 -5.15 14.44 0.14
C GLY A 29 -4.71 12.97 0.18
N VAL A 30 -5.53 12.07 -0.38
CA VAL A 30 -5.14 10.70 -0.72
C VAL A 30 -4.49 10.75 -2.08
N ASP A 31 -3.18 10.53 -2.16
CA ASP A 31 -2.45 10.60 -3.42
C ASP A 31 -2.43 9.27 -4.18
N ALA A 32 -2.69 8.13 -3.53
CA ALA A 32 -2.76 6.85 -4.23
C ALA A 32 -3.77 5.86 -3.63
N HIS A 33 -4.43 5.12 -4.53
CA HIS A 33 -5.34 4.05 -4.20
C HIS A 33 -4.75 2.73 -4.72
N LEU A 34 -4.59 1.76 -3.82
CA LEU A 34 -4.15 0.42 -4.17
C LEU A 34 -5.32 -0.52 -3.94
N LYS A 35 -5.62 -1.31 -4.97
CA LYS A 35 -6.64 -2.35 -4.90
C LYS A 35 -5.95 -3.68 -5.16
N HIS A 36 -6.10 -4.61 -4.23
CA HIS A 36 -5.75 -6.00 -4.50
C HIS A 36 -6.77 -6.60 -5.47
N GLU A 37 -6.30 -7.28 -6.52
CA GLU A 37 -7.17 -8.00 -7.45
C GLU A 37 -7.72 -9.30 -6.83
N GLY A 38 -7.09 -9.80 -5.76
CA GLY A 38 -7.52 -11.00 -5.05
C GLY A 38 -8.65 -10.76 -4.04
N GLU A 39 -9.27 -11.87 -3.61
CA GLU A 39 -10.29 -11.91 -2.56
C GLU A 39 -9.68 -12.03 -1.14
N GLY A 40 -8.36 -11.83 -1.01
CA GLY A 40 -7.66 -11.86 0.27
C GLY A 40 -7.64 -10.49 0.95
N ALA A 41 -8.11 -10.41 2.19
CA ALA A 41 -8.02 -9.19 3.00
C ALA A 41 -6.56 -8.91 3.34
N VAL A 42 -6.15 -7.64 3.33
CA VAL A 42 -4.76 -7.29 3.68
C VAL A 42 -4.55 -7.45 5.18
N ILE A 43 -3.67 -8.36 5.58
CA ILE A 43 -3.39 -8.69 6.98
C ILE A 43 -2.19 -7.92 7.53
N GLN A 44 -1.22 -7.59 6.67
CA GLN A 44 0.00 -6.90 7.08
C GLN A 44 0.50 -5.99 5.98
N ILE A 45 1.05 -4.85 6.38
CA ILE A 45 1.62 -3.86 5.47
C ILE A 45 2.97 -3.39 6.02
N GLN A 46 3.98 -3.34 5.16
CA GLN A 46 5.33 -2.89 5.50
C GLN A 46 5.84 -1.91 4.44
N PHE A 47 6.23 -0.72 4.87
CA PHE A 47 6.83 0.29 3.99
C PHE A 47 8.33 0.06 3.87
N LEU A 48 8.82 0.09 2.63
CA LEU A 48 10.22 0.18 2.28
C LEU A 48 10.51 1.63 1.90
N THR A 49 10.64 2.49 2.92
CA THR A 49 10.76 3.94 2.74
C THR A 49 11.99 4.36 1.95
N ASN A 50 13.08 3.61 2.08
CA ASN A 50 14.33 3.90 1.37
C ASN A 50 14.24 3.60 -0.13
N GLU A 51 13.29 2.74 -0.51
CA GLU A 51 13.13 2.24 -1.87
C GLU A 51 11.79 2.69 -2.48
N GLY A 52 10.99 3.51 -1.80
CA GLY A 52 9.68 3.93 -2.32
C GLY A 52 8.79 2.75 -2.73
N ALA A 53 8.86 1.67 -1.97
CA ALA A 53 8.11 0.44 -2.20
C ALA A 53 7.27 0.07 -0.97
N LEU A 54 6.20 -0.69 -1.18
CA LEU A 54 5.29 -1.16 -0.14
C LEU A 54 5.12 -2.67 -0.30
N ILE A 55 5.26 -3.40 0.79
CA ILE A 55 4.90 -4.81 0.87
C ILE A 55 3.55 -4.93 1.55
N THR A 56 2.67 -5.74 0.99
CA THR A 56 1.36 -6.08 1.54
C THR A 56 1.21 -7.60 1.56
N ALA A 57 0.90 -8.17 2.72
CA ALA A 57 0.52 -9.58 2.84
C ALA A 57 -1.00 -9.68 2.96
N THR A 58 -1.59 -10.60 2.21
CA THR A 58 -3.03 -10.85 2.17
C THR A 58 -3.38 -12.20 2.81
N SER A 59 -4.64 -12.36 3.21
CA SER A 59 -5.15 -13.55 3.90
C SER A 59 -5.25 -14.80 3.02
N ASP A 60 -5.00 -14.66 1.72
CA ASP A 60 -4.94 -15.73 0.71
C ASP A 60 -3.52 -16.30 0.53
N ASP A 61 -2.64 -16.05 1.50
CA ASP A 61 -1.22 -16.41 1.51
C ASP A 61 -0.43 -15.78 0.34
N VAL A 62 -0.91 -14.66 -0.21
CA VAL A 62 -0.20 -13.89 -1.23
C VAL A 62 0.50 -12.69 -0.59
N VAL A 63 1.70 -12.38 -1.08
CA VAL A 63 2.45 -11.18 -0.74
C VAL A 63 2.67 -10.40 -2.02
N HIS A 64 2.23 -9.14 -2.02
CA HIS A 64 2.44 -8.22 -3.13
C HIS A 64 3.49 -7.18 -2.77
N LEU A 65 4.44 -6.99 -3.68
CA LEU A 65 5.39 -5.89 -3.66
C LEU A 65 4.91 -4.81 -4.62
N TRP A 66 4.64 -3.65 -4.08
CA TRP A 66 4.20 -2.47 -4.80
C TRP A 66 5.32 -1.46 -4.91
N ASN A 67 5.43 -0.83 -6.06
CA ASN A 67 6.29 0.34 -6.24
C ASN A 67 5.40 1.57 -6.35
N PHE A 68 5.65 2.56 -5.50
CA PHE A 68 4.93 3.84 -5.50
C PHE A 68 5.85 5.03 -5.77
N ARG A 69 7.07 4.81 -6.30
CA ARG A 69 7.95 5.90 -6.77
C ARG A 69 7.34 6.70 -7.92
N GLN A 70 6.46 6.08 -8.69
CA GLN A 70 5.71 6.74 -9.75
C GLN A 70 4.35 7.20 -9.21
N LYS A 71 3.75 8.22 -9.85
CA LYS A 71 2.44 8.79 -9.44
C LYS A 71 1.33 7.74 -9.29
N LYS A 72 1.47 6.58 -9.94
CA LYS A 72 0.56 5.45 -9.82
C LYS A 72 1.29 4.27 -9.17
N PRO A 73 0.77 3.70 -8.08
CA PRO A 73 1.33 2.50 -7.49
C PRO A 73 1.09 1.31 -8.40
N GLU A 74 2.13 0.51 -8.63
CA GLU A 74 2.08 -0.69 -9.47
C GLU A 74 2.56 -1.91 -8.70
N VAL A 75 1.92 -3.06 -8.92
CA VAL A 75 2.40 -4.34 -8.41
C VAL A 75 3.60 -4.74 -9.24
N VAL A 76 4.78 -4.76 -8.63
CA VAL A 76 6.01 -5.23 -9.26
C VAL A 76 6.10 -6.75 -9.18
N HIS A 77 5.71 -7.31 -8.04
CA HIS A 77 5.81 -8.75 -7.83
C HIS A 77 4.71 -9.27 -6.91
N SER A 78 4.26 -10.50 -7.17
CA SER A 78 3.28 -11.20 -6.34
C SER A 78 3.82 -12.59 -6.05
N LEU A 79 3.99 -12.92 -4.78
CA LEU A 79 4.46 -14.21 -4.31
C LEU A 79 3.30 -14.91 -3.61
N LYS A 80 2.88 -16.07 -4.12
CA LYS A 80 1.93 -16.93 -3.43
C LYS A 80 2.69 -17.97 -2.63
N PHE A 81 2.58 -17.91 -1.31
CA PHE A 81 3.15 -18.94 -0.46
C PHE A 81 2.28 -20.19 -0.53
N GLN A 82 2.92 -21.33 -0.81
CA GLN A 82 2.33 -22.63 -0.58
C GLN A 82 2.92 -23.15 0.73
N ARG A 83 2.07 -23.48 1.70
CA ARG A 83 2.51 -24.19 2.89
C ARG A 83 3.01 -25.57 2.46
N GLU A 84 4.32 -25.77 2.44
CA GLU A 84 4.91 -27.12 2.37
C GLU A 84 4.58 -27.87 3.66
N ARG A 85 4.13 -29.12 3.51
CA ARG A 85 3.71 -30.02 4.60
C ARG A 85 4.81 -31.00 4.95
#